data_AF-A0A7X9RGP5-F1
#
_entry.id   AF-A0A7X9RGP5-F1
#
_cell.length_a   1.000
_cell.length_b   1.000
_cell.length_c   1.000
_cell.angle_alpha   90.00
_cell.angle_beta   90.00
_cell.angle_gamma   90.00
#
_symmetry.space_group_name_H-M   'P 1'
#
loop_
_entity.id
_entity.type
_entity.pdbx_description
1 polymer ?
#
loop_
_entity_poly.entity_id
_entity_poly.type
_entity_poly.pdbx_seq_one_letter_code
_entity_poly.pdbx_strand_id
1 'polypeptide(L)'
;MKQKTLQWIETFLFLVLNLSIFYAGADHPVPKGFIWLVLWIVLISLLQHIYLGWFLKEVRKKDFLCLHLFVYIGMGIISLFYLIHGRIYREYLLFVFFILGIFVLYGFVFYVINRWLARKFL
;
A
#
# COMPACT_ATOMS: atom_id res chain seq x y z
N MET A 1 -17.05 -16.41 -2.66
CA MET A 1 -17.11 -15.38 -1.59
C MET A 1 -17.53 -14.07 -2.25
N LYS A 2 -18.44 -13.27 -1.67
CA LYS A 2 -18.88 -12.03 -2.38
C LYS A 2 -17.70 -11.05 -2.49
N GLN A 3 -17.58 -10.33 -3.62
CA GLN A 3 -16.51 -9.37 -3.87
C GLN A 3 -16.34 -8.34 -2.74
N LYS A 4 -17.47 -7.87 -2.19
CA LYS A 4 -17.50 -6.95 -1.04
C LYS A 4 -16.89 -7.57 0.22
N THR A 5 -17.08 -8.86 0.45
CA THR A 5 -16.52 -9.56 1.62
C THR A 5 -15.00 -9.65 1.52
N LEU A 6 -14.46 -9.96 0.34
CA LEU A 6 -13.02 -9.99 0.10
C LEU A 6 -12.40 -8.59 0.32
N GLN A 7 -13.05 -7.56 -0.20
CA GLN A 7 -12.60 -6.18 -0.01
C GLN A 7 -12.53 -5.78 1.46
N TRP A 8 -13.56 -6.13 2.24
CA TRP A 8 -13.57 -5.82 3.67
C TRP A 8 -12.47 -6.55 4.44
N ILE A 9 -12.23 -7.82 4.13
CA ILE A 9 -11.17 -8.62 4.77
C ILE A 9 -9.80 -7.99 4.49
N GLU A 10 -9.50 -7.66 3.22
CA GLU A 10 -8.20 -7.07 2.88
C GLU A 10 -8.02 -5.66 3.46
N THR A 11 -9.06 -4.82 3.41
CA THR A 11 -9.01 -3.49 4.03
C THR A 11 -8.79 -3.59 5.54
N PHE A 12 -9.46 -4.53 6.20
CA PHE A 12 -9.29 -4.76 7.64
C PHE A 12 -7.87 -5.24 7.97
N LEU A 13 -7.35 -6.22 7.22
CA LEU A 13 -5.98 -6.70 7.40
C LEU A 13 -4.97 -5.59 7.15
N PHE A 14 -5.15 -4.78 6.11
CA PHE A 14 -4.29 -3.64 5.82
C PHE A 14 -4.29 -2.62 6.97
N LEU A 15 -5.47 -2.26 7.47
CA LEU A 15 -5.62 -1.32 8.59
C LEU A 15 -4.90 -1.84 9.84
N VAL A 16 -5.19 -3.08 10.25
CA VAL A 16 -4.63 -3.68 11.46
C VAL A 16 -3.12 -3.82 11.35
N LEU A 17 -2.61 -4.35 10.24
CA LEU A 17 -1.19 -4.58 10.05
C LEU A 17 -0.40 -3.27 10.07
N ASN A 18 -0.87 -2.24 9.38
CA ASN A 18 -0.22 -0.93 9.41
C ASN A 18 -0.25 -0.32 10.81
N LEU A 19 -1.41 -0.34 11.50
CA LEU A 19 -1.49 0.15 12.87
C LEU A 19 -0.51 -0.57 13.80
N SER A 20 -0.39 -1.90 13.68
CA SER A 20 0.57 -2.69 14.47
C SER A 20 2.02 -2.30 14.17
N ILE A 21 2.39 -2.15 12.90
CA ILE A 21 3.76 -1.75 12.50
C ILE A 21 4.09 -0.37 13.04
N PHE A 22 3.23 0.62 12.82
CA PHE A 22 3.46 1.98 13.28
C PHE A 22 3.45 2.09 14.80
N TYR A 23 2.60 1.32 15.49
CA TYR A 23 2.60 1.26 16.94
C TYR A 23 3.89 0.63 17.48
N ALA A 24 4.36 -0.47 16.88
CA ALA A 24 5.60 -1.13 17.29
C ALA A 24 6.85 -0.27 17.04
N GLY A 25 6.80 0.64 16.06
CA GLY A 25 7.87 1.59 15.77
C GLY A 25 7.76 2.93 16.50
N ALA A 26 6.72 3.14 17.31
CA ALA A 26 6.54 4.41 18.02
C ALA A 26 7.36 4.45 19.32
N ASP A 27 7.94 5.61 19.63
CA ASP A 27 8.54 5.86 20.93
C ASP A 27 7.47 5.78 22.04
N HIS A 28 7.81 5.11 23.14
CA HIS A 28 6.91 4.95 24.28
C HIS A 28 7.30 5.90 25.43
N PRO A 29 6.33 6.62 26.03
CA PRO A 29 4.88 6.57 25.80
C PRO A 29 4.45 7.22 24.48
N VAL A 30 3.42 6.66 23.85
CA VAL A 30 2.99 7.05 22.49
C VAL A 30 2.69 8.54 22.44
N PRO A 31 3.36 9.31 21.55
CA PRO A 31 3.18 10.76 21.48
C PRO A 31 1.76 11.11 21.03
N LYS A 32 1.22 12.22 21.52
CA LYS A 32 -0.13 12.73 21.16
C LYS A 32 -0.30 12.90 19.64
N GLY A 33 0.79 13.16 18.91
CA GLY A 33 0.81 13.27 17.46
C GLY A 33 0.48 11.97 16.72
N PHE A 34 0.59 10.80 17.37
CA PHE A 34 0.27 9.51 16.78
C PHE A 34 -1.20 9.40 16.32
N ILE A 35 -2.11 10.14 16.95
CA ILE A 35 -3.53 10.18 16.54
C ILE A 35 -3.69 10.65 15.07
N TRP A 36 -2.86 11.58 14.61
CA TRP A 36 -2.88 12.06 13.24
C TRP A 36 -2.41 10.98 12.26
N LEU A 37 -1.44 10.16 12.68
CA LEU A 37 -0.96 9.03 11.91
C LEU A 37 -2.04 7.94 11.82
N VAL A 38 -2.75 7.66 12.92
CA VAL A 38 -3.91 6.75 12.93
C VAL A 38 -4.99 7.23 11.94
N LEU A 39 -5.35 8.51 11.99
CA LEU A 39 -6.32 9.09 11.05
C LEU A 39 -5.86 8.96 9.59
N TRP A 40 -4.57 9.17 9.32
CA TRP A 40 -3.99 8.96 7.99
C TRP A 40 -4.10 7.51 7.52
N ILE A 41 -3.76 6.53 8.37
CA ILE A 41 -3.87 5.10 8.02
C ILE A 41 -5.32 4.74 7.71
N VAL A 42 -6.29 5.25 8.49
CA VAL A 42 -7.71 5.02 8.23
C VAL A 42 -8.11 5.57 6.86
N LEU A 43 -7.69 6.79 6.51
CA LEU A 43 -7.99 7.38 5.20
C LEU A 43 -7.35 6.59 4.06
N ILE A 44 -6.09 6.18 4.19
CA ILE A 44 -5.39 5.36 3.19
C ILE A 44 -6.09 4.00 3.04
N SER A 45 -6.57 3.41 4.14
CA SER A 45 -7.31 2.15 4.12
C SER A 45 -8.63 2.28 3.34
N LEU A 46 -9.32 3.41 3.45
CA LEU A 46 -10.53 3.70 2.67
C LEU A 46 -10.21 3.85 1.19
N LEU A 47 -9.16 4.59 0.84
CA LEU A 47 -8.67 4.72 -0.54
C LEU A 47 -8.32 3.35 -1.12
N GLN A 48 -7.63 2.51 -0.35
CA GLN A 48 -7.29 1.14 -0.73
C GLN A 48 -8.54 0.27 -0.93
N HIS A 49 -9.59 0.44 -0.11
CA HIS A 49 -10.86 -0.26 -0.30
C HIS A 49 -11.50 0.06 -1.65
N ILE A 50 -11.57 1.36 -1.99
CA ILE A 50 -12.12 1.83 -3.27
C ILE A 50 -11.27 1.29 -4.43
N TYR A 51 -9.94 1.40 -4.31
CA TYR A 51 -8.99 0.91 -5.29
C TYR A 51 -9.15 -0.60 -5.52
N LEU A 52 -9.21 -1.38 -4.45
CA LEU A 52 -9.37 -2.84 -4.50
C LEU A 52 -10.70 -3.23 -5.16
N GLY A 53 -11.75 -2.44 -4.95
CA GLY A 53 -13.03 -2.64 -5.61
C GLY A 53 -12.97 -2.47 -7.13
N TRP A 54 -12.21 -1.48 -7.59
CA TRP A 54 -11.92 -1.30 -9.01
C TRP A 54 -10.96 -2.39 -9.53
N PHE A 55 -9.88 -2.67 -8.80
CA PHE A 55 -8.88 -3.69 -9.13
C PHE A 55 -9.48 -5.08 -9.33
N LEU A 56 -10.33 -5.56 -8.41
CA LEU A 56 -10.93 -6.89 -8.51
C LEU A 56 -11.89 -7.03 -9.71
N LYS A 57 -12.46 -5.95 -10.23
CA LYS A 57 -13.24 -5.98 -11.47
C LYS A 57 -12.33 -6.15 -12.69
N GLU A 58 -11.18 -5.48 -12.65
CA GLU A 58 -10.29 -5.30 -13.79
C GLU A 58 -9.17 -6.36 -13.87
N VAL A 59 -8.84 -7.03 -12.75
CA VAL A 59 -7.76 -8.04 -12.65
C VAL A 59 -7.99 -9.28 -13.52
N ARG A 60 -9.21 -9.45 -14.05
CA ARG A 60 -9.52 -10.49 -15.05
C ARG A 60 -8.95 -10.17 -16.44
N LYS A 61 -8.59 -8.92 -16.73
CA LYS A 61 -7.93 -8.52 -17.97
C LYS A 61 -6.43 -8.86 -17.91
N LYS A 62 -5.89 -9.42 -19.00
CA LYS A 62 -4.54 -9.99 -19.04
C LYS A 62 -3.40 -8.99 -18.76
N ASP A 63 -3.59 -7.71 -19.07
CA ASP A 63 -2.50 -6.71 -19.11
C ASP A 63 -2.47 -5.74 -17.92
N PHE A 64 -3.24 -6.02 -16.86
CA PHE A 64 -3.41 -5.07 -15.75
C PHE A 64 -2.24 -4.99 -14.76
N LEU A 65 -1.30 -5.96 -14.81
CA LEU A 65 -0.13 -6.00 -13.93
C LEU A 65 0.76 -4.77 -14.11
N CYS A 66 1.05 -4.40 -15.36
CA CYS A 66 1.93 -3.26 -15.65
C CYS A 66 1.33 -1.93 -15.17
N LEU A 67 0.02 -1.73 -15.37
CA LEU A 67 -0.68 -0.55 -14.89
C LEU A 67 -0.70 -0.49 -13.36
N HIS A 68 -0.93 -1.63 -12.70
CA HIS A 68 -0.92 -1.74 -11.24
C HIS A 68 0.48 -1.42 -10.65
N LEU A 69 1.53 -2.01 -11.22
CA LEU A 69 2.91 -1.73 -10.79
C LEU A 69 3.31 -0.29 -11.05
N PHE A 70 2.87 0.31 -12.18
CA PHE A 70 3.12 1.72 -12.47
C PHE A 70 2.51 2.65 -11.41
N VAL A 71 1.29 2.34 -10.94
CA VAL A 71 0.64 3.09 -9.86
C VAL A 71 1.43 2.99 -8.54
N TYR A 72 1.93 1.80 -8.19
CA TYR A 72 2.75 1.62 -6.98
C TYR A 72 4.13 2.28 -7.07
N ILE A 73 4.76 2.25 -8.25
CA ILE A 73 6.01 2.97 -8.50
C ILE A 73 5.76 4.48 -8.37
N GLY A 74 4.67 5.00 -8.94
CA GLY A 74 4.28 6.41 -8.82
C GLY A 74 4.08 6.85 -7.36
N MET A 75 3.41 6.01 -6.55
CA MET A 75 3.28 6.26 -5.11
C MET A 75 4.65 6.31 -4.42
N GLY A 76 5.55 5.36 -4.71
CA GLY A 76 6.91 5.36 -4.17
C GLY A 76 7.70 6.62 -4.54
N ILE A 77 7.58 7.10 -5.79
CA ILE A 77 8.23 8.34 -6.24
C ILE A 77 7.69 9.56 -5.48
N ILE A 78 6.37 9.67 -5.29
CA ILE A 78 5.76 10.78 -4.54
C ILE A 78 6.21 10.77 -3.08
N SER A 79 6.25 9.60 -2.44
CA SER A 79 6.75 9.46 -1.06
C SER A 79 8.22 9.88 -0.92
N LEU A 80 9.04 9.61 -1.93
CA LEU A 80 10.43 10.06 -1.97
C LEU A 80 10.57 11.57 -2.12
N PHE A 81 9.73 12.20 -2.95
CA PHE A 81 9.70 13.67 -3.08
C PHE A 81 9.37 14.36 -1.75
N TYR A 82 8.47 13.77 -0.96
CA TYR A 82 8.11 14.29 0.36
C TYR A 82 9.25 14.12 1.39
N LEU A 83 9.94 12.99 1.37
CA LEU A 83 11.03 12.69 2.31
C LEU A 83 12.30 13.52 2.04
N ILE A 84 12.60 13.81 0.77
CA ILE A 84 13.89 14.36 0.37
C ILE A 84 13.86 15.91 0.31
N HIS A 85 12.69 16.56 0.43
CA HIS A 85 12.55 18.04 0.35
C HIS A 85 13.36 18.66 -0.81
N GLY A 86 13.53 17.93 -1.92
CA GLY A 86 14.28 18.37 -3.10
C GLY A 86 15.82 18.29 -3.03
N ARG A 87 16.43 17.75 -1.96
CA ARG A 87 17.90 17.59 -1.86
C ARG A 87 18.34 16.14 -2.03
N ILE A 88 18.45 15.70 -3.28
CA ILE A 88 18.97 14.36 -3.61
C ILE A 88 20.50 14.39 -3.51
N TYR A 89 21.05 14.02 -2.35
CA TYR A 89 22.47 13.70 -2.23
C TYR A 89 22.73 12.26 -2.70
N ARG A 90 23.91 12.02 -3.28
CA ARG A 90 24.32 10.71 -3.87
C ARG A 90 24.25 9.55 -2.86
N GLU A 91 24.40 9.85 -1.57
CA GLU A 91 24.32 8.92 -0.46
C GLU A 91 22.91 8.37 -0.18
N TYR A 92 21.85 9.05 -0.65
CA TYR A 92 20.47 8.59 -0.51
C TYR A 92 19.98 7.70 -1.67
N LEU A 93 20.81 7.46 -2.70
CA LEU A 93 20.42 6.62 -3.85
C LEU A 93 20.05 5.18 -3.42
N LEU A 94 20.82 4.59 -2.51
CA LEU A 94 20.52 3.24 -2.00
C LEU A 94 19.20 3.21 -1.24
N PHE A 95 18.90 4.26 -0.47
CA PHE A 95 17.64 4.41 0.25
C PHE A 95 16.44 4.60 -0.69
N VAL A 96 16.62 5.38 -1.76
CA VAL A 96 15.65 5.55 -2.84
C VAL A 96 15.32 4.21 -3.51
N PHE A 97 16.34 3.44 -3.91
CA PHE A 97 16.14 2.13 -4.51
C PHE A 97 15.48 1.14 -3.54
N PHE A 98 15.83 1.21 -2.26
CA PHE A 98 15.21 0.37 -1.24
C PHE A 98 13.72 0.68 -1.07
N ILE A 99 13.34 1.95 -0.96
CA ILE A 99 11.93 2.36 -0.87
C ILE A 99 11.16 1.93 -2.13
N LEU A 100 11.68 2.24 -3.32
CA LEU A 100 11.03 1.83 -4.58
C LEU A 100 10.90 0.31 -4.66
N GLY A 101 11.93 -0.43 -4.24
CA GLY A 101 11.92 -1.88 -4.17
C GLY A 101 10.80 -2.42 -3.27
N ILE A 102 10.60 -1.83 -2.09
CA ILE A 102 9.50 -2.20 -1.18
C ILE A 102 8.14 -1.96 -1.83
N PHE A 103 7.94 -0.80 -2.48
CA PHE A 103 6.67 -0.48 -3.14
C PHE A 103 6.37 -1.43 -4.30
N VAL A 104 7.37 -1.74 -5.14
CA VAL A 104 7.24 -2.70 -6.23
C VAL A 104 6.95 -4.10 -5.70
N LEU A 105 7.69 -4.54 -4.68
CA LEU A 105 7.50 -5.85 -4.07
C LEU A 105 6.10 -5.98 -3.48
N TYR A 106 5.66 -4.97 -2.73
CA TYR A 106 4.32 -4.94 -2.16
C TYR A 106 3.24 -4.97 -3.25
N GLY A 107 3.33 -4.12 -4.28
CA GLY A 107 2.38 -4.12 -5.40
C GLY A 107 2.36 -5.44 -6.15
N PHE A 108 3.51 -6.09 -6.34
CA PHE A 108 3.59 -7.41 -6.96
C PHE A 108 2.91 -8.50 -6.11
N VAL A 109 3.23 -8.57 -4.82
CA VAL A 109 2.63 -9.53 -3.89
C VAL A 109 1.11 -9.32 -3.81
N PHE A 110 0.69 -8.06 -3.69
CA PHE A 110 -0.73 -7.67 -3.68
C PHE A 110 -1.44 -8.16 -4.95
N TYR A 111 -0.84 -7.95 -6.12
CA TYR A 111 -1.39 -8.42 -7.39
C TYR A 111 -1.52 -9.94 -7.43
N VAL A 112 -0.47 -10.69 -7.07
CA VAL A 112 -0.46 -12.16 -7.13
C VAL A 112 -1.52 -12.75 -6.22
N ILE A 113 -1.58 -12.28 -4.96
CA ILE A 113 -2.55 -12.74 -3.96
C ILE A 113 -3.97 -12.42 -4.43
N ASN A 114 -4.24 -11.17 -4.80
CA ASN A 114 -5.59 -10.78 -5.22
C ASN A 114 -6.03 -11.42 -6.53
N ARG A 115 -5.11 -11.66 -7.48
CA ARG A 115 -5.43 -12.39 -8.71
C ARG A 115 -5.77 -13.85 -8.41
N TRP A 116 -5.04 -14.48 -7.50
CA TRP A 116 -5.33 -15.85 -7.07
C TRP A 116 -6.67 -15.92 -6.34
N LEU A 117 -6.94 -15.01 -5.39
CA LEU A 117 -8.21 -14.91 -4.68
C LEU A 117 -9.37 -14.63 -5.63
N ALA A 118 -9.20 -13.73 -6.60
CA ALA A 118 -10.21 -13.45 -7.61
C ALA A 118 -10.51 -14.69 -8.45
N ARG A 119 -9.52 -15.45 -8.94
CA ARG A 119 -9.76 -16.68 -9.69
C ARG A 119 -10.45 -17.78 -8.88
N LYS A 120 -10.19 -17.86 -7.58
CA LYS A 120 -10.69 -18.93 -6.72
C LYS A 120 -12.08 -18.64 -6.14
N PHE A 121 -12.42 -17.36 -5.94
CA PHE A 121 -13.60 -16.98 -5.18
C PHE A 121 -14.59 -16.05 -5.92
N LEU A 122 -14.25 -15.55 -7.12
CA LEU A 122 -15.04 -14.63 -7.97
C LEU A 122 -15.14 -15.13 -9.42
#